data_AF-X0VVD0-F1
#
_entry.id   AF-X0VVD0-F1
#
_cell.length_a   1.000
_cell.length_b   1.000
_cell.length_c   1.000
_cell.angle_alpha   90.00
_cell.angle_beta   90.00
_cell.angle_gamma   90.00
#
_symmetry.space_group_name_H-M   'P 1'
#
loop_
_entity.id
_entity.type
_entity.pdbx_description
1 polymer ?
#
loop_
_entity_poly.entity_id
_entity_poly.type
_entity_poly.pdbx_seq_one_letter_code
_entity_poly.pdbx_strand_id
1 'polypeptide(L)'
;IIGVYRKIGAERVALYPYAHLSQTLSSPDIAIQVMDGVRERLEKEGLEVLRLPFGWYKAFKLSCKGHPLSELSRTITTETAEAESPEEKTPSHYLLLTPDGKEHDLDLDDIDACAALEGQPSLKQFILVEELCQKPGKEPPHIKLMRRLEIADYEPASDTGHLRFYPKGAFIRGLLEDLAGQLAQEIGATRIETPVLYKADEPDIREQAAKFAQKDYKIRLPNRTLLMRFAGDFGLFKIMKNTTMSYRQLPVRIYKGEF
;
A
#
# COMPACT_ATOMS: atom_id res chain seq x y z
N ILE A 1 -34.58 -1.60 6.17
CA ILE A 1 -34.96 -1.52 7.61
C ILE A 1 -36.33 -0.85 7.78
N ILE A 2 -36.50 0.41 7.38
CA ILE A 2 -37.75 1.19 7.53
C ILE A 2 -38.99 0.48 6.94
N GLY A 3 -38.87 -0.11 5.75
CA GLY A 3 -39.98 -0.83 5.14
C GLY A 3 -40.48 -2.05 5.94
N VAL A 4 -39.60 -2.72 6.70
CA VAL A 4 -40.00 -3.82 7.60
C VAL A 4 -40.62 -3.25 8.87
N TYR A 5 -39.97 -2.25 9.47
CA TYR A 5 -40.44 -1.54 10.67
C TYR A 5 -41.90 -1.12 10.57
N ARG A 6 -42.29 -0.50 9.45
CA ARG A 6 -43.68 -0.07 9.20
C ARG A 6 -44.66 -1.24 9.04
N LYS A 7 -44.25 -2.34 8.37
CA LYS A 7 -45.10 -3.51 8.11
C LYS A 7 -45.43 -4.30 9.38
N ILE A 8 -44.49 -4.35 10.33
CA ILE A 8 -44.69 -5.08 11.59
C ILE A 8 -45.22 -4.19 12.73
N GLY A 9 -45.39 -2.88 12.46
CA GLY A 9 -45.82 -1.91 13.46
C GLY A 9 -44.87 -1.85 14.67
N ALA A 10 -43.56 -1.87 14.42
CA ALA A 10 -42.58 -1.74 15.49
C ALA A 10 -42.57 -0.32 16.06
N GLU A 11 -42.26 -0.18 17.34
CA GLU A 11 -42.17 1.11 18.04
C GLU A 11 -40.74 1.65 18.08
N ARG A 12 -39.75 0.75 18.11
CA ARG A 12 -38.33 1.08 18.29
C ARG A 12 -37.44 0.16 17.47
N VAL A 13 -36.24 0.63 17.14
CA VAL A 13 -35.19 -0.16 16.49
C VAL A 13 -33.99 -0.29 17.42
N ALA A 14 -33.56 -1.50 17.72
CA ALA A 14 -32.30 -1.74 18.43
C ALA A 14 -31.21 -2.14 17.42
N LEU A 15 -30.14 -1.35 17.34
CA LEU A 15 -28.93 -1.67 16.58
C LEU A 15 -27.94 -2.37 17.49
N TYR A 16 -27.63 -3.62 17.14
CA TYR A 16 -26.81 -4.50 17.93
C TYR A 16 -25.67 -5.09 17.08
N PRO A 17 -24.39 -4.98 17.50
CA PRO A 17 -23.28 -5.62 16.81
C PRO A 17 -23.17 -7.10 17.21
N TYR A 18 -23.43 -8.03 16.27
CA TYR A 18 -23.32 -9.48 16.50
C TYR A 18 -22.32 -10.13 15.54
N ALA A 19 -21.05 -10.22 15.96
CA ALA A 19 -19.96 -10.73 15.11
C ALA A 19 -20.19 -12.18 14.65
N HIS A 20 -20.74 -13.05 15.50
CA HIS A 20 -20.90 -14.49 15.19
C HIS A 20 -21.95 -14.80 14.12
N LEU A 21 -22.71 -13.81 13.62
CA LEU A 21 -23.61 -13.99 12.48
C LEU A 21 -22.92 -13.75 11.13
N SER A 22 -21.66 -13.32 11.12
CA SER A 22 -20.87 -13.12 9.90
C SER A 22 -19.72 -14.11 9.81
N GLN A 23 -19.45 -14.60 8.61
CA GLN A 23 -18.24 -15.40 8.31
C GLN A 23 -17.03 -14.52 7.99
N THR A 24 -17.25 -13.23 7.71
CA THR A 24 -16.22 -12.23 7.42
C THR A 24 -16.39 -11.04 8.36
N LEU A 25 -15.37 -10.75 9.15
CA LEU A 25 -15.40 -9.68 10.15
C LEU A 25 -14.64 -8.46 9.62
N SER A 26 -15.23 -7.28 9.76
CA SER A 26 -14.54 -6.00 9.58
C SER A 26 -13.74 -5.62 10.83
N SER A 27 -12.89 -4.59 10.74
CA SER A 27 -12.25 -4.02 11.92
C SER A 27 -13.30 -3.36 12.84
N PRO A 28 -13.03 -3.30 14.16
CA PRO A 28 -13.91 -2.64 15.13
C PRO A 28 -14.27 -1.21 14.73
N ASP A 29 -13.32 -0.44 14.21
CA ASP A 29 -13.53 0.96 13.82
C ASP A 29 -14.56 1.08 12.68
N ILE A 30 -14.45 0.23 11.65
CA ILE A 30 -15.41 0.19 10.54
C ILE A 30 -16.79 -0.24 11.06
N ALA A 31 -16.85 -1.25 11.93
CA ALA A 31 -18.11 -1.71 12.50
C ALA A 31 -18.81 -0.60 13.33
N ILE A 32 -18.04 0.16 14.12
CA ILE A 32 -18.53 1.31 14.89
C ILE A 32 -19.07 2.39 13.95
N GLN A 33 -18.30 2.78 12.92
CA GLN A 33 -18.70 3.76 11.91
C GLN A 33 -20.00 3.37 11.19
N VAL A 34 -20.13 2.12 10.77
CA VAL A 34 -21.34 1.62 10.11
C VAL A 34 -22.53 1.68 11.07
N MET A 35 -22.36 1.25 12.33
CA MET A 35 -23.44 1.33 13.31
C MET A 35 -23.90 2.77 13.56
N ASP A 36 -22.96 3.71 13.68
CA ASP A 36 -23.28 5.12 13.90
C ASP A 36 -23.96 5.74 12.66
N GLY A 37 -23.47 5.44 11.45
CA GLY A 37 -24.11 5.89 10.22
C GLY A 37 -25.52 5.32 10.00
N VAL A 38 -25.76 4.06 10.37
CA VAL A 38 -27.11 3.47 10.32
C VAL A 38 -28.03 4.12 11.33
N ARG A 39 -27.54 4.36 12.56
CA ARG A 39 -28.29 5.05 13.62
C ARG A 39 -28.74 6.42 13.15
N GLU A 40 -27.82 7.26 12.70
CA GLU A 40 -28.11 8.63 12.27
C GLU A 40 -29.14 8.68 11.14
N ARG A 41 -29.04 7.78 10.16
CA ARG A 41 -30.00 7.71 9.05
C ARG A 41 -31.40 7.30 9.51
N LEU A 42 -31.52 6.38 10.47
CA LEU A 42 -32.81 5.96 11.01
C LEU A 42 -33.42 7.05 11.91
N GLU A 43 -32.62 7.74 12.72
CA GLU A 43 -33.07 8.88 13.54
C GLU A 43 -33.55 10.05 12.67
N LYS A 44 -32.87 10.34 11.54
CA LYS A 44 -33.30 11.35 10.56
C LYS A 44 -34.69 11.07 9.96
N GLU A 45 -35.07 9.81 9.88
CA GLU A 45 -36.38 9.36 9.40
C GLU A 45 -37.44 9.37 10.51
N GLY A 46 -37.10 9.86 11.70
CA GLY A 46 -38.00 10.01 12.85
C GLY A 46 -38.21 8.72 13.66
N LEU A 47 -37.36 7.71 13.51
CA LEU A 47 -37.45 6.48 14.28
C LEU A 47 -36.68 6.60 15.61
N GLU A 48 -37.23 6.00 16.67
CA GLU A 48 -36.50 5.83 17.93
C GLU A 48 -35.50 4.66 17.80
N VAL A 49 -34.21 4.97 17.89
CA VAL A 49 -33.12 4.01 17.67
C VAL A 49 -32.27 3.87 18.92
N LEU A 50 -32.16 2.64 19.43
CA LEU A 50 -31.24 2.28 20.51
C LEU A 50 -29.98 1.65 19.90
N ARG A 51 -28.83 2.31 20.03
CA ARG A 51 -27.53 1.73 19.64
C ARG A 51 -26.80 1.18 20.86
N LEU A 52 -26.55 -0.12 20.89
CA LEU A 52 -25.85 -0.77 21.98
C LEU A 52 -24.31 -0.59 21.87
N PRO A 53 -23.58 -0.61 23.01
CA PRO A 53 -22.12 -0.52 23.00
C PRO A 53 -21.47 -1.73 22.31
N PHE A 54 -20.40 -1.44 21.58
CA PHE A 54 -19.57 -2.45 20.92
C PHE A 54 -18.70 -3.19 21.97
N GLY A 55 -18.50 -4.51 21.81
CA GLY A 55 -17.56 -5.30 22.62
C GLY A 55 -18.03 -5.82 23.99
N TRP A 56 -19.27 -5.56 24.42
CA TRP A 56 -19.79 -6.06 25.70
C TRP A 56 -20.34 -7.49 25.60
N TYR A 57 -20.24 -8.30 26.66
CA TYR A 57 -20.96 -9.57 26.83
C TYR A 57 -22.44 -9.31 27.13
N LYS A 58 -23.35 -10.06 26.51
CA LYS A 58 -24.79 -9.73 26.52
C LYS A 58 -25.66 -10.99 26.58
N ALA A 59 -26.79 -10.85 27.26
CA ALA A 59 -27.87 -11.83 27.31
C ALA A 59 -29.20 -11.12 26.99
N PHE A 60 -30.04 -11.73 26.17
CA PHE A 60 -31.36 -11.19 25.84
C PHE A 60 -32.38 -12.31 25.66
N LYS A 61 -33.66 -11.96 25.81
CA LYS A 61 -34.80 -12.84 25.54
C LYS A 61 -35.51 -12.33 24.30
N LEU A 62 -35.66 -13.19 23.28
CA LEU A 62 -36.39 -12.87 22.06
C LEU A 62 -37.80 -13.49 22.11
N SER A 63 -38.80 -12.74 21.64
CA SER A 63 -40.18 -13.22 21.48
C SER A 63 -40.78 -12.61 20.21
N CYS A 64 -41.29 -13.45 19.30
CA CYS A 64 -41.76 -13.03 17.99
C CYS A 64 -43.28 -13.19 17.86
N LYS A 65 -43.94 -12.28 17.13
CA LYS A 65 -45.39 -12.29 16.90
C LYS A 65 -45.81 -13.23 15.75
N GLY A 66 -45.23 -14.43 15.62
CA GLY A 66 -45.62 -15.46 14.62
C GLY A 66 -45.72 -15.06 13.14
N HIS A 67 -45.45 -13.79 12.79
CA HIS A 67 -45.63 -13.21 11.47
C HIS A 67 -44.32 -13.39 10.67
N PRO A 68 -44.36 -13.70 9.36
CA PRO A 68 -43.15 -14.01 8.57
C PRO A 68 -42.07 -12.92 8.56
N LEU A 69 -42.45 -11.66 8.76
CA LEU A 69 -41.50 -10.53 8.86
C LEU A 69 -40.99 -10.27 10.29
N SER A 70 -41.42 -11.06 11.28
CA SER A 70 -40.93 -10.95 12.67
C SER A 70 -39.53 -11.52 12.82
N GLU A 71 -39.15 -12.46 11.96
CA GLU A 71 -37.85 -13.10 11.95
C GLU A 71 -37.35 -13.18 10.50
N LEU A 72 -36.30 -12.42 10.19
CA LEU A 72 -35.70 -12.42 8.86
C LEU A 72 -34.20 -12.15 8.95
N SER A 73 -33.44 -12.78 8.07
CA SER A 73 -32.02 -12.49 7.87
C SER A 73 -31.82 -11.87 6.49
N ARG A 74 -30.96 -10.85 6.41
CA ARG A 74 -30.56 -10.20 5.16
C ARG A 74 -29.08 -9.89 5.21
N THR A 75 -28.37 -10.24 4.16
CA THR A 75 -26.98 -9.85 3.94
C THR A 75 -26.98 -8.61 3.04
N ILE A 76 -26.34 -7.54 3.50
CA ILE A 76 -26.15 -6.31 2.72
C ILE A 76 -24.65 -6.19 2.46
N THR A 77 -24.26 -6.33 1.21
CA THR A 77 -22.91 -6.10 0.74
C THR A 77 -22.90 -4.82 -0.09
N THR A 78 -21.89 -3.98 0.10
CA THR A 78 -21.49 -3.05 -0.95
C THR A 78 -20.97 -3.91 -2.09
N GLU A 79 -21.37 -3.65 -3.34
CA GLU A 79 -20.65 -4.19 -4.48
C GLU A 79 -19.16 -3.93 -4.22
N THR A 80 -18.36 -4.99 -4.23
CA THR A 80 -16.92 -4.89 -4.05
C THR A 80 -16.44 -3.89 -5.08
N ALA A 81 -16.08 -2.70 -4.62
CA ALA A 81 -15.14 -1.87 -5.36
C ALA A 81 -13.90 -2.75 -5.49
N GLU A 82 -13.79 -3.40 -6.64
CA GLU A 82 -12.52 -3.89 -7.14
C GLU A 82 -11.52 -2.77 -6.93
N ALA A 83 -10.34 -3.17 -6.44
CA ALA A 83 -9.21 -2.32 -6.10
C ALA A 83 -9.22 -1.04 -6.93
N GLU A 84 -9.23 0.11 -6.23
CA GLU A 84 -9.11 1.46 -6.79
C GLU A 84 -8.40 1.40 -8.15
N SER A 85 -9.20 1.52 -9.20
CA SER A 85 -8.71 1.72 -10.55
C SER A 85 -7.69 2.84 -10.50
N PRO A 86 -6.53 2.73 -11.17
CA PRO A 86 -5.56 3.82 -11.18
C PRO A 86 -6.30 5.10 -11.55
N GLU A 87 -6.24 6.10 -10.66
CA GLU A 87 -6.78 7.43 -10.93
C GLU A 87 -6.38 7.81 -12.36
N GLU A 88 -7.35 8.23 -13.17
CA GLU A 88 -7.07 8.76 -14.51
C GLU A 88 -6.03 9.87 -14.36
N LYS A 89 -4.79 9.57 -14.74
CA LYS A 89 -3.70 10.54 -14.70
C LYS A 89 -4.13 11.71 -15.56
N THR A 90 -4.26 12.90 -14.95
CA THR A 90 -4.35 14.16 -15.69
C THR A 90 -3.27 14.21 -16.76
N PRO A 91 -3.57 14.73 -17.97
CA PRO A 91 -2.61 14.78 -19.06
C PRO A 91 -1.34 15.49 -18.57
N SER A 92 -0.23 14.78 -18.61
CA SER A 92 1.07 15.27 -18.17
C SER A 92 1.75 15.98 -19.33
N HIS A 93 2.33 17.14 -19.06
CA HIS A 93 3.13 17.88 -20.04
C HIS A 93 4.61 17.57 -19.81
N TYR A 94 5.31 17.16 -20.87
CA TYR A 94 6.70 16.73 -20.78
C TYR A 94 7.63 17.80 -21.37
N LEU A 95 8.68 18.11 -20.61
CA LEU A 95 9.71 19.09 -20.96
C LEU A 95 11.09 18.48 -20.80
N LEU A 96 11.96 18.72 -21.78
CA LEU A 96 13.37 18.37 -21.72
C LEU A 96 14.18 19.59 -21.32
N LEU A 97 14.75 19.55 -20.11
CA LEU A 97 15.64 20.59 -19.60
C LEU A 97 17.10 20.21 -19.89
N THR A 98 17.78 21.04 -20.66
CA THR A 98 19.21 20.87 -20.96
C THR A 98 20.08 21.41 -19.82
N PRO A 99 21.35 20.97 -19.67
CA PRO A 99 22.27 21.52 -18.68
C PRO A 99 22.50 23.03 -18.81
N ASP A 100 22.32 23.59 -20.01
CA ASP A 100 22.40 25.02 -20.29
C ASP A 100 21.14 25.80 -19.83
N GLY A 101 20.17 25.11 -19.23
CA GLY A 101 18.92 25.70 -18.73
C GLY A 101 17.87 25.98 -19.81
N LYS A 102 18.04 25.45 -21.03
CA LYS A 102 17.03 25.57 -22.10
C LYS A 102 16.00 24.46 -21.97
N GLU A 103 14.74 24.86 -22.06
CA GLU A 103 13.57 23.99 -22.06
C GLU A 103 13.15 23.69 -23.51
N HIS A 104 12.85 22.42 -23.78
CA HIS A 104 12.31 21.95 -25.05
C HIS A 104 11.04 21.14 -24.78
N ASP A 105 9.94 21.48 -25.46
CA ASP A 105 8.74 20.67 -25.44
C ASP A 105 9.04 19.25 -25.95
N LEU A 106 8.55 18.25 -25.22
CA LEU A 106 8.68 16.86 -25.59
C LEU A 106 7.27 16.28 -25.84
N ASP A 107 7.01 15.95 -27.09
CA ASP A 107 5.86 15.14 -27.46
C ASP A 107 6.23 13.66 -27.36
N LEU A 108 5.48 12.88 -26.57
CA LEU A 108 5.71 11.45 -26.43
C LEU A 108 5.23 10.66 -27.66
N ASP A 109 4.32 11.21 -28.46
CA ASP A 109 3.86 10.58 -29.69
C ASP A 109 4.88 10.73 -30.83
N ASP A 110 5.70 11.78 -30.80
CA ASP A 110 6.76 12.06 -31.77
C ASP A 110 8.06 12.54 -31.08
N ILE A 111 8.72 11.59 -30.42
CA ILE A 111 10.00 11.82 -29.70
C ILE A 111 11.12 12.26 -30.67
N ASP A 112 11.06 11.82 -31.93
CA ASP A 112 12.08 12.09 -32.94
C ASP A 112 12.06 13.55 -33.43
N ALA A 113 10.95 14.28 -33.26
CA ALA A 113 10.85 15.70 -33.58
C ALA A 113 11.67 16.61 -32.64
N CYS A 114 12.05 16.12 -31.46
CA CYS A 114 12.81 16.90 -30.49
C CYS A 114 14.31 16.88 -30.82
N ALA A 115 14.80 17.92 -31.51
CA ALA A 115 16.22 18.06 -31.88
C ALA A 115 17.20 17.97 -30.68
N ALA A 116 16.75 18.28 -29.46
CA ALA A 116 17.55 18.16 -28.25
C ALA A 116 17.89 16.68 -27.89
N LEU A 117 17.17 15.70 -28.45
CA LEU A 117 17.39 14.27 -28.25
C LEU A 117 18.35 13.62 -29.26
N GLU A 118 18.62 14.25 -30.41
CA GLU A 118 19.45 13.65 -31.48
C GLU A 118 20.88 13.31 -31.01
N GLY A 119 21.41 14.05 -30.03
CA GLY A 119 22.72 13.81 -29.43
C GLY A 119 22.72 12.94 -28.17
N GLN A 120 21.55 12.49 -27.69
CA GLN A 120 21.40 11.84 -26.39
C GLN A 120 20.70 10.48 -26.48
N PRO A 121 21.36 9.44 -27.04
CA PRO A 121 20.76 8.12 -27.23
C PRO A 121 20.32 7.47 -25.92
N SER A 122 21.05 7.70 -24.82
CA SER A 122 20.71 7.16 -23.50
C SER A 122 19.44 7.78 -22.92
N LEU A 123 19.26 9.10 -23.08
CA LEU A 123 18.06 9.81 -22.62
C LEU A 123 16.84 9.41 -23.45
N LYS A 124 17.01 9.31 -24.77
CA LYS A 124 15.96 8.80 -25.66
C LYS A 124 15.54 7.39 -25.26
N GLN A 125 16.49 6.49 -25.03
CA GLN A 125 16.20 5.14 -24.57
C GLN A 125 15.46 5.12 -23.22
N PHE A 126 15.83 6.01 -22.29
CA PHE A 126 15.16 6.17 -21.01
C PHE A 126 13.69 6.58 -21.18
N ILE A 127 13.41 7.60 -21.99
CA ILE A 127 12.03 8.06 -22.29
C ILE A 127 11.21 6.94 -22.94
N LEU A 128 11.78 6.23 -23.92
CA LEU A 128 11.11 5.11 -24.58
C LEU A 128 10.73 3.99 -23.59
N VAL A 129 11.59 3.70 -22.62
CA VAL A 129 11.39 2.61 -21.66
C VAL A 129 10.43 3.02 -20.54
N GLU A 130 10.62 4.19 -19.93
CA GLU A 130 9.85 4.61 -18.75
C GLU A 130 8.48 5.17 -19.12
N GLU A 131 8.41 6.08 -20.10
CA GLU A 131 7.16 6.78 -20.45
C GLU A 131 6.33 6.01 -21.48
N LEU A 132 6.98 5.48 -22.52
CA LEU A 132 6.29 4.69 -23.55
C LEU A 132 6.23 3.20 -23.25
N CYS A 133 6.79 2.74 -22.12
CA CYS A 133 6.81 1.33 -21.72
C CYS A 133 7.37 0.37 -22.80
N GLN A 134 8.19 0.89 -23.73
CA GLN A 134 8.78 0.10 -24.80
C GLN A 134 9.96 -0.69 -24.25
N LYS A 135 9.71 -1.94 -23.86
CA LYS A 135 10.77 -2.83 -23.41
C LYS A 135 11.64 -3.22 -24.61
N PRO A 136 12.98 -3.04 -24.56
CA PRO A 136 13.85 -3.63 -25.55
C PRO A 136 13.65 -5.15 -25.52
N GLY A 137 13.16 -5.74 -26.61
CA GLY A 137 12.82 -7.17 -26.68
C GLY A 137 14.00 -8.15 -26.57
N LYS A 138 15.22 -7.64 -26.33
CA LYS A 138 16.43 -8.45 -26.17
C LYS A 138 16.76 -8.58 -24.69
N GLU A 139 16.95 -9.81 -24.25
CA GLU A 139 17.48 -10.12 -22.92
C GLU A 139 18.79 -9.34 -22.68
N PRO A 140 18.89 -8.57 -21.59
CA PRO A 140 20.11 -7.85 -21.27
C PRO A 140 21.33 -8.78 -21.18
N PRO A 141 22.48 -8.40 -21.76
CA PRO A 141 23.66 -9.27 -21.85
C PRO A 141 24.21 -9.69 -20.48
N HIS A 142 23.99 -8.86 -19.45
CA HIS A 142 24.44 -9.13 -18.09
C HIS A 142 23.79 -10.38 -17.49
N ILE A 143 22.57 -10.77 -17.89
CA ILE A 143 21.89 -11.96 -17.37
C ILE A 143 22.68 -13.24 -17.71
N LYS A 144 23.10 -13.39 -18.97
CA LYS A 144 23.93 -14.53 -19.41
C LYS A 144 25.29 -14.54 -18.71
N LEU A 145 25.89 -13.38 -18.49
CA LEU A 145 27.18 -13.25 -17.83
C LEU A 145 27.10 -13.61 -16.33
N MET A 146 26.10 -13.11 -15.61
CA MET A 146 25.90 -13.41 -14.18
C MET A 146 25.74 -14.91 -13.95
N ARG A 147 25.01 -15.60 -14.83
CA ARG A 147 24.85 -17.06 -14.77
C ARG A 147 26.14 -17.79 -15.11
N ARG A 148 26.80 -17.42 -16.21
CA ARG A 148 28.07 -18.03 -16.67
C ARG A 148 29.19 -17.87 -15.63
N LEU A 149 29.25 -16.74 -14.95
CA LEU A 149 30.27 -16.44 -13.93
C LEU A 149 29.89 -16.93 -12.53
N GLU A 150 28.71 -17.53 -12.36
CA GLU A 150 28.17 -17.97 -11.07
C GLU A 150 28.15 -16.79 -10.06
N ILE A 151 27.62 -15.64 -10.48
CA ILE A 151 27.39 -14.48 -9.62
C ILE A 151 25.99 -14.61 -9.03
N ALA A 152 24.97 -14.58 -9.89
CA ALA A 152 23.57 -14.70 -9.50
C ALA A 152 22.79 -15.47 -10.56
N ASP A 153 21.70 -16.10 -10.13
CA ASP A 153 20.79 -16.84 -10.99
C ASP A 153 19.36 -16.73 -10.45
N TYR A 154 18.38 -17.10 -11.25
CA TYR A 154 16.99 -17.19 -10.80
C TYR A 154 16.83 -18.38 -9.85
N GLU A 155 15.95 -18.24 -8.86
CA GLU A 155 15.55 -19.33 -7.97
C GLU A 155 14.12 -19.76 -8.33
N PRO A 156 13.91 -20.93 -8.99
CA PRO A 156 12.60 -21.40 -9.39
C PRO A 156 11.60 -21.58 -8.24
N ALA A 157 12.07 -21.78 -7.01
CA ALA A 157 11.22 -21.88 -5.83
C ALA A 157 10.86 -20.52 -5.22
N SER A 158 11.40 -19.41 -5.75
CA SER A 158 11.15 -18.05 -5.28
C SER A 158 10.30 -17.27 -6.27
N ASP A 159 9.69 -16.18 -5.81
CA ASP A 159 8.93 -15.29 -6.68
C ASP A 159 9.85 -14.55 -7.68
N THR A 160 9.26 -14.01 -8.75
CA THR A 160 9.97 -13.32 -9.82
C THR A 160 10.75 -12.13 -9.27
N GLY A 161 12.03 -12.03 -9.64
CA GLY A 161 12.92 -10.93 -9.23
C GLY A 161 13.76 -11.23 -7.99
N HIS A 162 13.48 -12.31 -7.27
CA HIS A 162 14.31 -12.76 -6.14
C HIS A 162 15.41 -13.70 -6.66
N LEU A 163 16.63 -13.18 -6.73
CA LEU A 163 17.79 -13.92 -7.22
C LEU A 163 18.46 -14.72 -6.10
N ARG A 164 18.98 -15.90 -6.44
CA ARG A 164 19.97 -16.59 -5.60
C ARG A 164 21.36 -16.12 -5.97
N PHE A 165 22.21 -15.93 -4.97
CA PHE A 165 23.62 -15.58 -5.13
C PHE A 165 24.49 -16.79 -4.81
N TYR A 166 25.38 -17.16 -5.74
CA TYR A 166 26.42 -18.16 -5.50
C TYR A 166 27.56 -17.55 -4.68
N PRO A 167 28.53 -18.33 -4.16
CA PRO A 167 29.59 -17.81 -3.29
C PRO A 167 30.32 -16.57 -3.84
N LYS A 168 30.61 -16.53 -5.14
CA LYS A 168 31.25 -15.36 -5.79
C LYS A 168 30.35 -14.13 -5.74
N GLY A 169 29.07 -14.28 -6.10
CA GLY A 169 28.13 -13.17 -6.07
C GLY A 169 27.80 -12.71 -4.66
N ALA A 170 27.68 -13.63 -3.71
CA ALA A 170 27.50 -13.30 -2.29
C ALA A 170 28.69 -12.51 -1.75
N PHE A 171 29.92 -12.89 -2.12
CA PHE A 171 31.13 -12.15 -1.77
C PHE A 171 31.15 -10.75 -2.38
N ILE A 172 30.90 -10.63 -3.70
CA ILE A 172 30.85 -9.32 -4.39
C ILE A 172 29.77 -8.43 -3.77
N ARG A 173 28.58 -8.97 -3.53
CA ARG A 173 27.46 -8.25 -2.90
C ARG A 173 27.85 -7.74 -1.51
N GLY A 174 28.45 -8.59 -0.67
CA GLY A 174 28.92 -8.19 0.65
C GLY A 174 29.95 -7.06 0.61
N LEU A 175 30.92 -7.12 -0.32
CA LEU A 175 31.89 -6.03 -0.49
C LEU A 175 31.24 -4.70 -0.92
N LEU A 176 30.20 -4.76 -1.76
CA LEU A 176 29.45 -3.57 -2.17
C LEU A 176 28.61 -3.00 -1.01
N GLU A 177 28.02 -3.86 -0.18
CA GLU A 177 27.30 -3.46 1.03
C GLU A 177 28.25 -2.80 2.05
N ASP A 178 29.44 -3.38 2.26
CA ASP A 178 30.48 -2.82 3.12
C ASP A 178 30.94 -1.44 2.61
N LEU A 179 31.19 -1.31 1.30
CA LEU A 179 31.55 -0.04 0.68
C LEU A 179 30.45 1.02 0.87
N ALA A 180 29.18 0.65 0.65
CA ALA A 180 28.07 1.56 0.87
C ALA A 180 27.98 2.02 2.33
N GLY A 181 28.25 1.13 3.28
CA GLY A 181 28.35 1.46 4.71
C GLY A 181 29.50 2.40 5.03
N GLN A 182 30.67 2.21 4.43
CA GLN A 182 31.83 3.09 4.58
C GLN A 182 31.53 4.50 4.05
N LEU A 183 30.99 4.60 2.83
CA LEU A 183 30.61 5.88 2.23
C LEU A 183 29.55 6.61 3.06
N ALA A 184 28.56 5.88 3.59
CA ALA A 184 27.57 6.44 4.50
C ALA A 184 28.22 7.01 5.77
N GLN A 185 29.21 6.33 6.33
CA GLN A 185 29.93 6.80 7.50
C GLN A 185 30.79 8.04 7.19
N GLU A 186 31.45 8.09 6.04
CA GLU A 186 32.27 9.24 5.60
C GLU A 186 31.46 10.54 5.51
N ILE A 187 30.19 10.45 5.07
CA ILE A 187 29.29 11.61 5.05
C ILE A 187 28.64 11.91 6.41
N GLY A 188 28.98 11.14 7.45
CA GLY A 188 28.42 11.27 8.80
C GLY A 188 26.99 10.76 8.92
N ALA A 189 26.56 9.81 8.08
CA ALA A 189 25.24 9.20 8.20
C ALA A 189 25.20 8.18 9.34
N THR A 190 24.13 8.22 10.12
CA THR A 190 23.89 7.25 11.18
C THR A 190 23.17 6.04 10.62
N ARG A 191 23.74 4.86 10.83
CA ARG A 191 23.12 3.59 10.41
C ARG A 191 21.93 3.26 11.31
N ILE A 192 20.81 2.89 10.69
CA ILE A 192 19.63 2.36 11.38
C ILE A 192 19.24 1.00 10.82
N GLU A 193 18.52 0.23 11.63
CA GLU A 193 17.86 -1.00 11.22
C GLU A 193 16.37 -0.92 11.56
N THR A 194 15.54 -1.37 10.63
CA THR A 194 14.08 -1.27 10.76
C THR A 194 13.41 -2.57 10.33
N PRO A 195 12.27 -2.95 10.96
CA PRO A 195 11.56 -4.18 10.64
C PRO A 195 11.22 -4.31 9.15
N VAL A 196 11.11 -5.56 8.68
CA VAL A 196 10.70 -5.88 7.30
C VAL A 196 9.18 -5.96 7.17
N LEU A 197 8.48 -6.40 8.22
CA LEU A 197 7.02 -6.54 8.24
C LEU A 197 6.39 -5.46 9.12
N TYR A 198 5.42 -4.74 8.56
CA TYR A 198 4.60 -3.74 9.26
C TYR A 198 3.14 -4.19 9.30
N LYS A 199 2.36 -3.70 10.25
CA LYS A 199 0.91 -3.96 10.23
C LYS A 199 0.27 -3.08 9.16
N ALA A 200 -0.56 -3.67 8.31
CA ALA A 200 -1.16 -2.98 7.18
C ALA A 200 -2.28 -2.00 7.57
N ASP A 201 -2.78 -2.09 8.79
CA ASP A 201 -3.83 -1.23 9.36
C ASP A 201 -3.27 0.01 10.08
N GLU A 202 -1.95 0.09 10.31
CA GLU A 202 -1.33 1.27 10.89
C GLU A 202 -1.49 2.46 9.91
N PRO A 203 -2.05 3.61 10.36
CA PRO A 203 -2.49 4.67 9.46
C PRO A 203 -1.42 5.19 8.49
N ASP A 204 -0.20 5.42 8.99
CA ASP A 204 0.95 5.92 8.21
C ASP A 204 1.50 4.88 7.23
N ILE A 205 1.52 3.60 7.63
CA ILE A 205 1.90 2.49 6.75
C ILE A 205 0.87 2.34 5.63
N ARG A 206 -0.42 2.37 5.97
CA ARG A 206 -1.53 2.22 5.01
C ARG A 206 -1.54 3.34 3.99
N GLU A 207 -1.37 4.59 4.41
CA GLU A 207 -1.35 5.75 3.50
C GLU A 207 -0.19 5.67 2.50
N GLN A 208 1.00 5.31 2.99
CA GLN A 208 2.17 5.18 2.11
C GLN A 208 2.03 3.96 1.18
N ALA A 209 1.49 2.83 1.65
CA ALA A 209 1.26 1.65 0.83
C ALA A 209 0.17 1.85 -0.24
N ALA A 210 -0.88 2.65 0.05
CA ALA A 210 -1.95 2.93 -0.91
C ALA A 210 -1.44 3.56 -2.21
N LYS A 211 -0.36 4.35 -2.14
CA LYS A 211 0.28 4.97 -3.31
C LYS A 211 1.00 3.97 -4.24
N PHE A 212 1.24 2.74 -3.78
CA PHE A 212 2.04 1.73 -4.48
C PHE A 212 1.31 0.38 -4.60
N ALA A 213 -0.02 0.43 -4.78
CA ALA A 213 -0.92 -0.72 -4.73
C ALA A 213 -0.52 -1.96 -5.55
N GLN A 214 0.32 -1.81 -6.59
CA GLN A 214 0.67 -2.88 -7.53
C GLN A 214 1.82 -3.80 -7.09
N LYS A 215 2.55 -3.54 -5.99
CA LYS A 215 3.80 -4.29 -5.68
C LYS A 215 3.96 -4.77 -4.22
N ASP A 216 2.87 -4.91 -3.48
CA ASP A 216 2.92 -5.22 -2.04
C ASP A 216 2.76 -6.71 -1.73
N TYR A 217 3.77 -7.33 -1.09
CA TYR A 217 3.55 -8.62 -0.42
C TYR A 217 2.78 -8.41 0.88
N LYS A 218 1.57 -8.99 0.95
CA LYS A 218 0.70 -8.95 2.13
C LYS A 218 0.52 -10.34 2.70
N ILE A 219 0.87 -10.51 3.98
CA ILE A 219 0.68 -11.75 4.73
C ILE A 219 -0.61 -11.61 5.54
N ARG A 220 -1.64 -12.37 5.15
CA ARG A 220 -2.92 -12.41 5.86
C ARG A 220 -2.86 -13.42 7.01
N LEU A 221 -2.99 -12.93 8.23
CA LEU A 221 -3.15 -13.74 9.44
C LEU A 221 -4.62 -13.69 9.89
N PRO A 222 -5.10 -14.63 10.74
CA PRO A 222 -6.51 -14.67 11.12
C PRO A 222 -7.09 -13.35 11.67
N ASN A 223 -6.29 -12.59 12.40
CA ASN A 223 -6.74 -11.36 13.08
C ASN A 223 -6.08 -10.07 12.57
N ARG A 224 -5.15 -10.16 11.61
CA ARG A 224 -4.40 -8.99 11.11
C ARG A 224 -3.75 -9.25 9.77
N THR A 225 -3.47 -8.19 9.03
CA THR A 225 -2.65 -8.27 7.81
C THR A 225 -1.31 -7.59 8.05
N LEU A 226 -0.22 -8.27 7.66
CA LEU A 226 1.11 -7.69 7.63
C LEU A 226 1.49 -7.32 6.20
N LEU A 227 2.20 -6.22 6.03
CA LEU A 227 2.78 -5.73 4.79
C LEU A 227 4.30 -5.90 4.88
N MET A 228 4.89 -6.54 3.86
CA MET A 228 6.33 -6.49 3.66
C MET A 228 6.72 -5.14 3.08
N ARG A 229 7.67 -4.47 3.71
CA ARG A 229 8.18 -3.19 3.21
C ARG A 229 8.76 -3.37 1.81
N PHE A 230 8.43 -2.45 0.90
CA PHE A 230 9.10 -2.30 -0.39
C PHE A 230 10.19 -1.20 -0.37
N ALA A 231 10.22 -0.39 0.69
CA ALA A 231 11.17 0.72 0.85
C ALA A 231 11.68 0.81 2.30
N GLY A 232 12.75 1.59 2.50
CA GLY A 232 13.32 1.88 3.81
C GLY A 232 12.47 2.86 4.65
N ASP A 233 11.66 3.66 3.99
CA ASP A 233 11.07 4.89 4.54
C ASP A 233 10.07 4.64 5.67
N PHE A 234 9.32 3.53 5.63
CA PHE A 234 8.34 3.20 6.68
C PHE A 234 8.96 3.26 8.08
N GLY A 235 10.09 2.59 8.25
CA GLY A 235 10.79 2.56 9.53
C GLY A 235 11.51 3.87 9.83
N LEU A 236 12.07 4.51 8.81
CA LEU A 236 12.75 5.81 8.95
C LEU A 236 11.78 6.88 9.48
N PHE A 237 10.62 7.04 8.85
CA PHE A 237 9.61 8.01 9.29
C PHE A 237 9.07 7.69 10.67
N LYS A 238 8.86 6.41 11.00
CA LYS A 238 8.46 6.00 12.36
C LYS A 238 9.50 6.36 13.41
N ILE A 239 10.79 6.16 13.13
CA ILE A 239 11.88 6.59 14.04
C ILE A 239 11.85 8.11 14.18
N MET A 240 11.91 8.83 13.06
CA MET A 240 12.01 10.28 13.04
C MET A 240 10.82 10.99 13.67
N LYS A 241 9.61 10.42 13.56
CA LYS A 241 8.40 10.94 14.21
C LYS A 241 8.53 10.99 15.74
N ASN A 242 9.29 10.09 16.34
CA ASN A 242 9.48 10.01 17.79
C ASN A 242 10.80 10.62 18.28
N THR A 243 11.68 11.03 17.36
CA THR A 243 12.98 11.61 17.72
C THR A 243 12.80 13.06 18.14
N THR A 244 13.24 13.41 19.34
CA THR A 244 13.36 14.81 19.76
C THR A 244 14.68 15.38 19.24
N MET A 245 14.60 16.37 18.34
CA MET A 245 15.76 17.02 17.75
C MET A 245 15.60 18.55 17.74
N SER A 246 16.73 19.25 17.78
CA SER A 246 16.85 20.69 17.62
C SER A 246 17.51 21.04 16.29
N TYR A 247 17.35 22.28 15.84
CA TYR A 247 17.97 22.79 14.61
C TYR A 247 19.50 22.64 14.59
N ARG A 248 20.15 22.57 15.76
CA ARG A 248 21.61 22.40 15.90
C ARG A 248 22.11 21.02 15.49
N GLN A 249 21.22 20.03 15.42
CA GLN A 249 21.54 18.66 15.00
C GLN A 249 21.33 18.45 13.49
N LEU A 250 20.98 19.51 12.74
CA LEU A 250 20.88 19.46 11.29
C LEU A 250 22.24 19.76 10.64
N PRO A 251 22.54 19.15 9.48
CA PRO A 251 21.73 18.19 8.74
C PRO A 251 21.74 16.78 9.35
N VAL A 252 20.57 16.14 9.38
CA VAL A 252 20.43 14.73 9.80
C VAL A 252 20.63 13.84 8.60
N ARG A 253 21.55 12.88 8.71
CA ARG A 253 21.82 11.89 7.68
C ARG A 253 21.59 10.51 8.27
N ILE A 254 20.71 9.75 7.65
CA ILE A 254 20.36 8.41 8.11
C ILE A 254 20.58 7.46 6.95
N TYR A 255 21.26 6.36 7.25
CA TYR A 255 21.54 5.30 6.31
C TYR A 255 20.85 4.04 6.77
N LYS A 256 20.09 3.42 5.87
CA LYS A 256 19.57 2.09 6.06
C LYS A 256 20.31 1.16 5.11
N GLY A 257 21.10 0.24 5.68
CA GLY A 257 21.61 -0.89 4.92
C GLY A 257 20.49 -1.91 4.70
N GLU A 258 20.39 -2.45 3.49
CA GLU A 258 19.54 -3.61 3.23
C GLU A 258 20.40 -4.87 3.37
N PHE A 259 19.86 -5.87 4.06
CA PHE A 259 20.36 -7.24 4.04
C PHE A 259 19.27 -8.12 3.42
#